data_AF-A0A6G3SIV1-F1
#
_entry.id   AF-A0A6G3SIV1-F1
#
_cell.length_a   1.000
_cell.length_b   1.000
_cell.length_c   1.000
_cell.angle_alpha   90.00
_cell.angle_beta   90.00
_cell.angle_gamma   90.00
#
_symmetry.space_group_name_H-M   'P 1'
#
loop_
_entity.id
_entity.type
_entity.pdbx_description
1 polymer ?
#
loop_
_entity_poly.entity_id
_entity_poly.type
_entity_poly.pdbx_seq_one_letter_code
_entity_poly.pdbx_strand_id
1 'polypeptide(L)'
;MEFTTGGRLEVRISAADVGKRVSVRRVSKNGAAGREFTDTVGVLTSWNDGVLLITRRTGERVPVDASTLVAGKVVPAEPARRRGPSATYPELARVSSRAWQPLESERLGEWELRAAEGFTRRANSVLPVGDPGVPLDEALRRAQEWYAARGLPAYAQTATGAEGTQELLCAELEAR
;
A
#
# COMPACT_ATOMS: atom_id res chain seq x y z
N MET A 1 9.54 42.94 -9.26
CA MET A 1 9.85 42.06 -8.12
C MET A 1 9.91 40.64 -8.66
N GLU A 2 11.09 40.20 -9.09
CA GLU A 2 11.30 38.85 -9.58
C GLU A 2 11.47 37.92 -8.39
N PHE A 3 10.46 37.10 -8.11
CA PHE A 3 10.66 35.94 -7.24
C PHE A 3 11.45 34.92 -8.06
N THR A 4 12.78 34.93 -7.95
CA THR A 4 13.59 33.78 -8.33
C THR A 4 13.34 32.67 -7.31
N THR A 5 12.18 32.02 -7.39
CA THR A 5 11.81 30.86 -6.58
C THR A 5 12.54 29.63 -7.13
N GLY A 6 13.87 29.66 -7.09
CA GLY A 6 14.72 28.53 -7.40
C GLY A 6 14.66 27.53 -6.25
N GLY A 7 13.62 26.70 -6.20
CA GLY A 7 13.59 25.58 -5.26
C GLY A 7 14.81 24.69 -5.50
N ARG A 8 15.60 24.41 -4.45
CA ARG A 8 16.75 23.52 -4.55
C ARG A 8 16.25 22.10 -4.81
N LEU A 9 16.57 21.57 -5.98
CA LEU A 9 16.32 20.18 -6.33
C LEU A 9 17.29 19.31 -5.51
N GLU A 10 16.76 18.57 -4.55
CA GLU A 10 17.54 17.75 -3.62
C GLU A 10 16.80 16.45 -3.30
N VAL A 11 17.52 15.35 -3.33
CA VAL A 11 17.02 14.02 -2.96
C VAL A 11 17.43 13.72 -1.52
N ARG A 12 16.44 13.69 -0.62
CA ARG A 12 16.59 13.41 0.83
C ARG A 12 15.86 12.13 1.26
N ILE A 13 15.78 11.17 0.34
CA ILE A 13 15.21 9.85 0.59
C ILE A 13 16.22 8.78 0.17
N SER A 14 16.13 7.61 0.78
CA SER A 14 16.96 6.45 0.49
C SER A 14 16.15 5.15 0.58
N ALA A 15 16.79 4.01 0.33
CA ALA A 15 16.16 2.70 0.54
C ALA A 15 15.69 2.48 2.00
N ALA A 16 16.29 3.17 2.98
CA ALA A 16 15.85 3.11 4.38
C ALA A 16 14.49 3.80 4.64
N ASP A 17 13.93 4.47 3.63
CA ASP A 17 12.60 5.10 3.70
C ASP A 17 11.49 4.22 3.10
N VAL A 18 11.79 2.97 2.73
CA VAL A 18 10.76 1.99 2.34
C VAL A 18 9.73 1.85 3.46
N GLY A 19 8.45 1.83 3.08
CA GLY A 19 7.29 1.87 3.98
C GLY A 19 6.86 3.29 4.36
N LYS A 20 7.66 4.33 4.08
CA LYS A 20 7.28 5.73 4.34
C LYS A 20 6.60 6.34 3.12
N ARG A 21 5.72 7.31 3.39
CA ARG A 21 5.14 8.16 2.35
C ARG A 21 6.18 9.16 1.86
N VAL A 22 6.38 9.25 0.56
CA VAL A 22 7.36 10.11 -0.10
C VAL A 22 6.70 10.98 -1.17
N SER A 23 7.31 12.14 -1.42
CA SER A 23 7.05 12.96 -2.60
C SER A 23 8.34 13.03 -3.40
N VAL A 24 8.26 12.63 -4.67
CA VAL A 24 9.39 12.59 -5.60
C VAL A 24 9.09 13.43 -6.83
N ARG A 25 10.15 14.05 -7.37
CA ARG A 25 10.15 14.76 -8.64
C ARG A 25 11.18 14.13 -9.57
N ARG A 26 10.77 13.78 -10.78
CA ARG A 26 11.66 13.26 -11.82
C ARG A 26 11.62 14.08 -13.09
N VAL A 27 12.68 14.00 -13.89
CA VAL A 27 12.71 14.55 -15.25
C VAL A 27 11.87 13.66 -16.17
N SER A 28 11.00 14.27 -16.96
CA SER A 28 10.23 13.60 -18.02
C SER A 28 11.17 13.27 -19.20
N LYS A 29 11.10 12.03 -19.72
CA LYS A 29 11.93 11.62 -20.87
C LYS A 29 11.50 12.27 -22.20
N ASN A 30 10.35 12.94 -22.26
CA ASN A 30 9.71 13.39 -23.51
C ASN A 30 9.77 14.92 -23.77
N GLY A 31 10.53 15.69 -22.99
CA GLY A 31 10.54 17.16 -23.12
C GLY A 31 11.39 17.69 -24.29
N ALA A 32 10.75 18.15 -25.37
CA ALA A 32 11.38 19.05 -26.33
C ALA A 32 11.61 20.43 -25.68
N ALA A 33 12.84 20.96 -25.78
CA ALA A 33 13.26 22.32 -25.44
C ALA A 33 12.99 22.85 -24.01
N GLY A 34 12.64 22.00 -23.03
CA GLY A 34 12.53 22.37 -21.62
C GLY A 34 12.58 21.15 -20.70
N ARG A 35 13.15 21.30 -19.49
CA ARG A 35 13.10 20.24 -18.46
C ARG A 35 11.68 20.13 -17.92
N GLU A 36 10.85 19.30 -18.56
CA GLU A 36 9.56 18.93 -18.02
C GLU A 36 9.76 17.99 -16.82
N PHE A 37 9.09 18.28 -15.71
CA PHE A 37 9.17 17.49 -14.49
C PHE A 37 7.83 16.80 -14.22
N THR A 38 7.89 15.60 -13.67
CA THR A 38 6.71 14.88 -13.17
C THR A 38 6.86 14.61 -11.68
N ASP A 39 5.83 14.95 -10.93
CA ASP A 39 5.75 14.67 -9.50
C ASP A 39 4.97 13.40 -9.23
N THR A 40 5.38 12.64 -8.22
CA THR A 40 4.66 11.46 -7.74
C THR A 40 4.70 11.42 -6.21
N VAL A 41 3.54 11.12 -5.62
CA VAL A 41 3.37 11.02 -4.17
C VAL A 41 2.71 9.69 -3.85
N GLY A 42 3.26 8.97 -2.87
CA GLY A 42 2.78 7.66 -2.46
C GLY A 42 3.70 7.03 -1.42
N VAL A 43 3.47 5.77 -1.09
CA VAL A 43 4.36 4.99 -0.21
C VAL A 43 5.48 4.40 -1.05
N LEU A 44 6.73 4.59 -0.62
CA LEU A 44 7.87 3.90 -1.22
C LEU A 44 7.81 2.41 -0.83
N THR A 45 7.46 1.55 -1.78
CA THR A 45 7.26 0.11 -1.50
C THR A 45 8.49 -0.73 -1.82
N SER A 46 9.40 -0.24 -2.67
CA SER A 46 10.73 -0.82 -2.83
C SER A 46 11.71 0.20 -3.39
N TRP A 47 13.01 -0.04 -3.15
CA TRP A 47 14.11 0.62 -3.83
C TRP A 47 15.24 -0.39 -4.01
N ASN A 48 15.34 -0.95 -5.22
CA ASN A 48 16.36 -1.92 -5.60
C ASN A 48 16.84 -1.64 -7.03
N ASP A 49 18.07 -2.04 -7.34
CA ASP A 49 18.64 -1.99 -8.70
C ASP A 49 18.46 -0.63 -9.42
N GLY A 50 18.54 0.47 -8.67
CA GLY A 50 18.37 1.83 -9.21
C GLY A 50 16.93 2.22 -9.55
N VAL A 51 15.93 1.43 -9.16
CA VAL A 51 14.50 1.69 -9.40
C VAL A 51 13.77 1.81 -8.06
N LEU A 52 12.99 2.87 -7.93
CA LEU A 52 12.05 3.08 -6.84
C LEU A 52 10.65 2.65 -7.31
N LEU A 53 9.93 1.87 -6.51
CA LEU A 53 8.50 1.66 -6.71
C LEU A 53 7.71 2.46 -5.68
N ILE A 54 6.79 3.30 -6.17
CA ILE A 54 5.90 4.10 -5.33
C ILE A 54 4.47 3.66 -5.57
N THR A 55 3.79 3.20 -4.51
CA THR A 55 2.36 2.90 -4.55
C THR A 55 1.58 4.17 -4.21
N ARG A 56 0.81 4.67 -5.18
CA ARG A 56 -0.06 5.84 -5.01
C ARG A 56 -1.26 5.50 -4.14
N ARG A 57 -1.97 6.55 -3.69
CA ARG A 57 -3.23 6.42 -2.94
C ARG A 57 -4.26 5.49 -3.61
N THR A 58 -4.26 5.49 -4.95
CA THR A 58 -5.15 4.72 -5.81
C THR A 58 -4.79 3.22 -5.88
N GLY A 59 -3.65 2.81 -5.30
CA GLY A 59 -3.08 1.47 -5.49
C GLY A 59 -2.16 1.37 -6.71
N GLU A 60 -2.14 2.37 -7.60
CA GLU A 60 -1.26 2.38 -8.77
C GLU A 60 0.22 2.36 -8.36
N ARG A 61 0.98 1.40 -8.89
CA ARG A 61 2.44 1.33 -8.73
C ARG A 61 3.14 2.09 -9.83
N VAL A 62 3.98 3.03 -9.43
CA VAL A 62 4.75 3.87 -10.34
C VAL A 62 6.24 3.57 -10.19
N PRO A 63 6.87 2.96 -11.21
CA PRO A 63 8.31 2.83 -11.24
C PRO A 63 8.98 4.17 -11.56
N VAL A 64 10.02 4.49 -10.80
CA VAL A 64 10.84 5.70 -10.95
C VAL A 64 12.30 5.29 -11.00
N ASP A 65 12.94 5.54 -12.13
CA ASP A 65 14.38 5.37 -12.30
C ASP A 65 15.13 6.42 -11.45
N ALA A 66 16.01 5.96 -10.56
CA ALA A 66 16.76 6.81 -9.64
C ALA A 66 17.64 7.83 -10.38
N SER A 67 18.11 7.52 -11.61
CA SER A 67 18.89 8.46 -12.42
C SER A 67 18.07 9.66 -12.91
N THR A 68 16.73 9.54 -12.94
CA THR A 68 15.82 10.61 -13.34
C THR A 68 15.34 11.47 -12.16
N LEU A 69 15.62 11.03 -10.93
CA LEU A 69 15.14 11.65 -9.70
C LEU A 69 15.94 12.92 -9.40
N VAL A 70 15.24 14.06 -9.32
CA VAL A 70 15.88 15.37 -9.05
C VAL A 70 15.53 15.93 -7.68
N ALA A 71 14.40 15.52 -7.12
CA ALA A 71 14.06 15.85 -5.74
C ALA A 71 13.25 14.73 -5.09
N GLY A 72 13.42 14.57 -3.78
CA GLY A 72 12.71 13.55 -3.02
C GLY A 72 12.72 13.89 -1.55
N LYS A 73 11.58 13.75 -0.88
CA LYS A 73 11.49 13.88 0.58
C LYS A 73 10.44 12.93 1.16
N VAL A 74 10.67 12.48 2.38
CA VAL A 74 9.61 11.89 3.19
C VAL A 74 8.57 12.97 3.48
N VAL A 75 7.29 12.61 3.32
CA VAL A 75 6.17 13.50 3.65
C VAL A 75 5.31 12.85 4.74
N PRO A 76 4.75 13.64 5.67
CA PRO A 76 3.82 13.10 6.65
C PRO A 76 2.62 12.40 6.00
N ALA A 77 1.95 11.53 6.74
CA ALA A 77 0.61 11.07 6.39
C ALA A 77 -0.33 12.27 6.19
N GLU A 78 -1.39 12.08 5.39
CA GLU A 78 -2.40 13.12 5.25
C GLU A 78 -2.97 13.46 6.64
N PRO A 79 -2.96 14.75 7.07
CA PRO A 79 -3.39 15.10 8.41
C PRO A 79 -4.82 14.61 8.67
N ALA A 80 -5.05 14.05 9.85
CA ALA A 80 -6.39 13.65 10.27
C ALA A 80 -7.36 14.82 10.13
N ARG A 81 -8.56 14.55 9.60
CA ARG A 81 -9.62 15.55 9.50
C ARG A 81 -9.95 16.07 10.90
N ARG A 82 -9.87 17.38 11.11
CA ARG A 82 -10.06 18.04 12.43
C ARG A 82 -11.49 17.97 13.00
N ARG A 83 -12.41 17.21 12.41
CA ARG A 83 -13.81 17.12 12.85
C ARG A 83 -14.27 15.65 12.91
N GLY A 84 -14.75 15.24 14.09
CA GLY A 84 -15.34 13.93 14.36
C GLY A 84 -14.41 12.96 15.11
N PRO A 85 -14.94 11.82 15.59
CA PRO A 85 -14.13 10.76 16.16
C PRO A 85 -13.12 10.27 15.12
N SER A 86 -11.85 10.16 15.54
CA SER A 86 -10.80 9.56 14.72
C SER A 86 -10.90 8.04 14.82
N ALA A 87 -10.87 7.35 13.68
CA ALA A 87 -10.76 5.91 13.61
C ALA A 87 -9.68 5.55 12.59
N THR A 88 -8.81 4.63 12.97
CA THR A 88 -7.75 4.10 12.11
C THR A 88 -8.30 3.06 11.14
N TYR A 89 -7.57 2.80 10.05
CA TYR A 89 -7.95 1.74 9.12
C TYR A 89 -8.13 0.37 9.82
N PRO A 90 -7.20 -0.11 10.67
CA PRO A 90 -7.36 -1.39 11.37
C PRO A 90 -8.66 -1.48 12.20
N GLU A 91 -9.03 -0.41 12.90
CA GLU A 91 -10.27 -0.35 13.68
C GLU A 91 -11.50 -0.47 12.77
N LEU A 92 -11.54 0.34 11.70
CA LEU A 92 -12.65 0.35 10.76
C LEU A 92 -12.79 -0.98 10.03
N ALA A 93 -11.68 -1.60 9.64
CA ALA A 93 -11.66 -2.89 8.95
C ALA A 93 -12.22 -4.01 9.83
N ARG A 94 -11.79 -4.07 11.11
CA ARG A 94 -12.29 -5.05 12.08
C ARG A 94 -13.77 -4.84 12.42
N VAL A 95 -14.20 -3.59 12.64
CA VAL A 95 -15.63 -3.26 12.87
C VAL A 95 -16.47 -3.64 11.64
N SER A 96 -15.99 -3.31 10.45
CA SER A 96 -16.68 -3.63 9.20
C SER A 96 -16.81 -5.14 8.99
N SER A 97 -15.84 -5.96 9.38
CA SER A 97 -15.98 -7.42 9.33
C SER A 97 -17.18 -7.90 10.17
N ARG A 98 -17.34 -7.36 11.38
CA ARG A 98 -18.41 -7.77 12.30
C ARG A 98 -19.81 -7.34 11.87
N ALA A 99 -19.93 -6.31 11.04
CA ALA A 99 -21.22 -5.84 10.51
C ALA A 99 -21.78 -6.77 9.41
N TRP A 100 -20.96 -7.66 8.84
CA TRP A 100 -21.38 -8.65 7.85
C TRP A 100 -20.57 -9.93 8.08
N GLN A 101 -21.01 -10.74 9.04
CA GLN A 101 -20.22 -11.88 9.52
C GLN A 101 -20.18 -13.01 8.50
N PRO A 102 -19.03 -13.69 8.37
CA PRO A 102 -18.95 -14.91 7.57
C PRO A 102 -19.65 -16.08 8.29
N LEU A 103 -19.94 -17.16 7.55
CA LEU A 103 -20.45 -18.41 8.12
C LEU A 103 -19.35 -19.15 8.89
N GLU A 104 -18.12 -19.08 8.39
CA GLU A 104 -16.93 -19.65 9.01
C GLU A 104 -15.83 -18.59 9.09
N SER A 105 -15.11 -18.58 10.21
CA SER A 105 -13.90 -17.76 10.35
C SER A 105 -12.82 -18.48 11.13
N GLU A 106 -11.56 -18.18 10.80
CA GLU A 106 -10.39 -18.70 11.49
C GLU A 106 -9.34 -17.59 11.66
N ARG A 107 -8.61 -17.63 12.77
CA ARG A 107 -7.48 -16.71 13.01
C ARG A 107 -6.18 -17.32 12.51
N LEU A 108 -5.43 -16.55 11.75
CA LEU A 108 -4.04 -16.83 11.39
C LEU A 108 -3.20 -15.67 11.93
N GLY A 109 -2.68 -15.83 13.15
CA GLY A 109 -2.17 -14.69 13.92
C GLY A 109 -3.27 -13.63 14.08
N GLU A 110 -2.99 -12.40 13.69
CA GLU A 110 -3.96 -11.31 13.68
C GLU A 110 -4.87 -11.30 12.43
N TRP A 111 -4.53 -12.05 11.38
CA TRP A 111 -5.36 -12.16 10.19
C TRP A 111 -6.66 -12.92 10.48
N GLU A 112 -7.70 -12.60 9.72
CA GLU A 112 -8.99 -13.30 9.76
C GLU A 112 -9.25 -13.96 8.40
N LEU A 113 -9.29 -15.29 8.39
CA LEU A 113 -9.80 -16.08 7.28
C LEU A 113 -11.33 -16.11 7.38
N ARG A 114 -12.04 -15.87 6.28
CA ARG A 114 -13.50 -15.72 6.28
C ARG A 114 -14.11 -16.44 5.09
N ALA A 115 -15.13 -17.27 5.33
CA ALA A 115 -15.86 -17.99 4.29
C ALA A 115 -17.38 -17.96 4.56
N ALA A 116 -18.13 -17.81 3.48
CA ALA A 116 -19.59 -17.79 3.43
C ALA A 116 -20.03 -18.24 2.02
N GLU A 117 -19.67 -19.48 1.66
CA GLU A 117 -20.08 -20.17 0.42
C GLU A 117 -19.82 -19.42 -0.91
N GLY A 118 -18.90 -18.45 -0.92
CA GLY A 118 -18.53 -17.71 -2.14
C GLY A 118 -19.49 -16.59 -2.55
N PHE A 119 -20.57 -16.30 -1.81
CA PHE A 119 -21.59 -15.32 -2.24
C PHE A 119 -21.05 -13.88 -2.40
N THR A 120 -20.26 -13.40 -1.44
CA THR A 120 -19.60 -12.08 -1.55
C THR A 120 -18.10 -12.20 -1.30
N ARG A 121 -17.28 -11.42 -2.00
CA ARG A 121 -15.84 -11.33 -1.70
C ARG A 121 -15.57 -10.75 -0.30
N ARG A 122 -16.46 -9.92 0.25
CA ARG A 122 -16.31 -9.35 1.60
C ARG A 122 -16.30 -10.43 2.68
N ALA A 123 -17.21 -11.40 2.60
CA ALA A 123 -17.27 -12.51 3.58
C ALA A 123 -16.47 -13.76 3.14
N ASN A 124 -15.88 -13.73 1.94
CA ASN A 124 -15.09 -14.83 1.36
C ASN A 124 -13.69 -14.35 0.96
N SER A 125 -12.99 -13.71 1.90
CA SER A 125 -11.61 -13.26 1.72
C SER A 125 -10.89 -13.12 3.06
N VAL A 126 -9.57 -13.31 3.01
CA VAL A 126 -8.66 -12.95 4.10
C VAL A 126 -8.84 -11.46 4.42
N LEU A 127 -8.94 -11.13 5.69
CA LEU A 127 -8.79 -9.78 6.22
C LEU A 127 -7.40 -9.66 6.87
N PRO A 128 -6.38 -9.18 6.12
CA PRO A 128 -4.99 -9.19 6.57
C PRO A 128 -4.67 -7.95 7.42
N VAL A 129 -5.38 -7.78 8.53
CA VAL A 129 -5.18 -6.65 9.46
C VAL A 129 -4.27 -7.09 10.60
N GLY A 130 -3.01 -6.65 10.56
CA GLY A 130 -1.99 -6.99 11.56
C GLY A 130 -1.03 -8.08 11.08
N ASP A 131 -0.28 -8.66 12.01
CA ASP A 131 0.74 -9.68 11.75
C ASP A 131 0.12 -11.10 11.69
N PRO A 132 0.33 -11.88 10.61
CA PRO A 132 -0.12 -13.28 10.56
C PRO A 132 0.64 -14.21 11.51
N GLY A 133 1.71 -13.74 12.17
CA GLY A 133 2.52 -14.50 13.14
C GLY A 133 3.48 -15.51 12.50
N VAL A 134 3.53 -15.54 11.17
CA VAL A 134 4.40 -16.39 10.35
C VAL A 134 4.86 -15.60 9.11
N PRO A 135 5.95 -16.01 8.43
CA PRO A 135 6.35 -15.37 7.17
C PRO A 135 5.22 -15.35 6.14
N LEU A 136 5.19 -14.31 5.29
CA LEU A 136 4.09 -14.08 4.35
C LEU A 136 3.83 -15.29 3.44
N ASP A 137 4.87 -15.94 2.91
CA ASP A 137 4.71 -17.12 2.05
C ASP A 137 3.96 -18.25 2.74
N GLU A 138 4.30 -18.50 4.00
CA GLU A 138 3.63 -19.50 4.83
C GLU A 138 2.19 -19.09 5.16
N ALA A 139 1.95 -17.79 5.43
CA ALA A 139 0.61 -17.29 5.66
C ALA A 139 -0.30 -17.47 4.43
N LEU A 140 0.22 -17.17 3.24
CA LEU A 140 -0.51 -17.32 1.98
C LEU A 140 -0.78 -18.79 1.66
N ARG A 141 0.20 -19.68 1.88
CA ARG A 141 0.01 -21.13 1.72
C ARG A 141 -1.12 -21.64 2.61
N ARG A 142 -1.11 -21.29 3.90
CA ARG A 142 -2.17 -21.69 4.85
C ARG A 142 -3.54 -21.14 4.45
N ALA A 143 -3.59 -19.88 4.00
CA ALA A 143 -4.84 -19.30 3.51
C ALA A 143 -5.38 -20.05 2.29
N GLN A 144 -4.52 -20.35 1.31
CA GLN A 144 -4.89 -21.12 0.11
C GLN A 144 -5.44 -22.51 0.48
N GLU A 145 -4.78 -23.24 1.38
CA GLU A 145 -5.24 -24.55 1.87
C GLU A 145 -6.60 -24.45 2.56
N TRP A 146 -6.79 -23.44 3.40
CA TRP A 146 -8.03 -23.21 4.13
C TRP A 146 -9.22 -22.94 3.19
N TYR A 147 -9.02 -22.16 2.12
CA TYR A 147 -10.05 -21.91 1.11
C TYR A 147 -10.26 -23.12 0.19
N ALA A 148 -9.19 -23.82 -0.20
CA ALA A 148 -9.27 -25.00 -1.06
C ALA A 148 -10.05 -26.14 -0.42
N ALA A 149 -9.89 -26.36 0.89
CA ALA A 149 -10.67 -27.34 1.66
C ALA A 149 -12.19 -27.07 1.63
N ARG A 150 -12.60 -25.85 1.27
CA ARG A 150 -13.99 -25.39 1.15
C ARG A 150 -14.43 -25.25 -0.31
N GLY A 151 -13.58 -25.62 -1.28
CA GLY A 151 -13.86 -25.43 -2.70
C GLY A 151 -13.95 -23.96 -3.13
N LEU A 152 -13.32 -23.06 -2.37
CA LEU A 152 -13.36 -21.61 -2.62
C LEU A 152 -12.00 -21.10 -3.12
N PRO A 153 -11.97 -20.06 -3.97
CA PRO A 153 -10.73 -19.34 -4.28
C PRO A 153 -10.26 -18.51 -3.08
N ALA A 154 -8.94 -18.41 -2.91
CA ALA A 154 -8.35 -17.53 -1.91
C ALA A 154 -8.30 -16.08 -2.44
N TYR A 155 -8.99 -15.17 -1.75
CA TYR A 155 -8.90 -13.73 -1.98
C TYR A 155 -8.39 -13.02 -0.73
N ALA A 156 -7.76 -11.86 -0.89
CA ALA A 156 -7.41 -10.96 0.20
C ALA A 156 -8.12 -9.61 0.01
N GLN A 157 -8.76 -9.11 1.07
CA GLN A 157 -9.35 -7.77 1.10
C GLN A 157 -8.33 -6.78 1.65
N THR A 158 -7.64 -6.07 0.76
CA THR A 158 -6.65 -5.06 1.14
C THR A 158 -7.16 -3.62 0.93
N ALA A 159 -6.44 -2.64 1.48
CA ALA A 159 -6.67 -1.22 1.25
C ALA A 159 -5.34 -0.46 1.09
N THR A 160 -5.40 0.70 0.43
CA THR A 160 -4.28 1.63 0.26
C THR A 160 -4.74 3.07 0.47
N GLY A 161 -3.77 3.98 0.63
CA GLY A 161 -3.99 5.40 0.51
C GLY A 161 -4.42 6.12 1.78
N ALA A 162 -4.26 5.49 2.94
CA ALA A 162 -4.45 6.14 4.24
C ALA A 162 -3.38 5.67 5.22
N GLU A 163 -3.29 6.34 6.37
CA GLU A 163 -2.40 5.88 7.42
C GLU A 163 -2.83 4.49 7.92
N GLY A 164 -1.86 3.58 8.07
CA GLY A 164 -2.10 2.20 8.51
C GLY A 164 -2.71 1.28 7.45
N THR A 165 -2.78 1.70 6.18
CA THR A 165 -3.17 0.81 5.07
C THR A 165 -2.00 -0.07 4.60
N GLN A 166 -2.26 -0.94 3.62
CA GLN A 166 -1.47 -2.14 3.35
C GLN A 166 -0.62 -2.02 2.07
N GLU A 167 -0.06 -0.85 1.75
CA GLU A 167 0.70 -0.63 0.52
C GLU A 167 1.83 -1.63 0.30
N LEU A 168 2.57 -1.99 1.37
CA LEU A 168 3.63 -3.01 1.29
C LEU A 168 3.07 -4.40 1.00
N LEU A 169 2.03 -4.82 1.72
CA LEU A 169 1.39 -6.11 1.47
C LEU A 169 0.79 -6.18 0.06
N CYS A 170 0.14 -5.12 -0.42
CA CYS A 170 -0.35 -5.05 -1.80
C CYS A 170 0.78 -5.22 -2.81
N ALA A 171 1.91 -4.53 -2.61
CA ALA A 171 3.07 -4.65 -3.51
C ALA A 171 3.67 -6.07 -3.51
N GLU A 172 3.73 -6.73 -2.36
CA GLU A 172 4.17 -8.12 -2.21
C GLU A 172 3.22 -9.12 -2.85
N LEU A 173 1.90 -8.90 -2.74
CA LEU A 173 0.89 -9.77 -3.34
C LEU A 173 0.89 -9.67 -4.88
N GLU A 174 1.10 -8.48 -5.43
CA GLU A 174 1.15 -8.27 -6.88
C GLU A 174 2.45 -8.75 -7.54
N ALA A 175 3.52 -8.96 -6.76
CA ALA A 175 4.79 -9.44 -7.29
C ALA A 175 4.81 -10.96 -7.54
N ARG A 176 3.68 -11.65 -7.33
CA ARG A 176 3.56 -13.12 -7.29
C ARG A 176 2.69 -13.65 -8.41
#